data_AF-A0A1B7NV45-F1
#
_entry.id   AF-A0A1B7NV45-F1
#
_cell.length_a   1.000
_cell.length_b   1.000
_cell.length_c   1.000
_cell.angle_alpha   90.00
_cell.angle_beta   90.00
_cell.angle_gamma   90.00
#
_symmetry.space_group_name_H-M   'P 1'
#
loop_
_entity.id
_entity.type
_entity.pdbx_description
1 polymer ?
#
loop_
_entity_poly.entity_id
_entity_poly.type
_entity_poly.pdbx_seq_one_letter_code
_entity_poly.pdbx_strand_id
1 'polypeptide(L)'
;REESIDFWGYNIYSWCGDSSFKESGYDKVVKEFSTYSVPVFFAEYGCNEVRPRKFTDVPVMYGPLMTPVLSGGIVYMYFQEQNNYGLVDIKDDKVKPRVDFENYKGQITKVNPKGVNMKDYTSQNEELQKCPDISSGWKASPSLPPSPNKELCSCMVKSLSCTAKSSLSPKELGEKFGVVCGLGKNVCAGIAKNPEEGIYGAYSMCDPHEQLAFAYDTYYKQQNMARDACDFGGAAHLQTPTKATGACANLLKQAGDDGTGSVTSSPNGGPASGTKSSAAFATTIPAFNMGLLSVGAYVVCGVLAGMGIILM
;
A
#
# COMPACT_ATOMS: atom_id res chain seq x y z
N ARG A 1 -15.40 -10.80 -5.92
CA ARG A 1 -15.70 -10.30 -4.56
C ARG A 1 -14.73 -10.84 -3.51
N GLU A 2 -14.17 -12.04 -3.67
CA GLU A 2 -13.13 -12.52 -2.72
C GLU A 2 -11.88 -11.63 -2.69
N GLU A 3 -11.56 -10.96 -3.80
CA GLU A 3 -10.41 -10.06 -3.95
C GLU A 3 -10.82 -8.57 -3.94
N SER A 4 -11.96 -8.21 -3.33
CA SER A 4 -12.37 -6.80 -3.14
C SER A 4 -12.27 -6.39 -1.68
N ILE A 5 -12.05 -5.10 -1.43
CA ILE A 5 -12.15 -4.50 -0.10
C ILE A 5 -13.56 -4.61 0.46
N ASP A 6 -13.69 -4.60 1.80
CA ASP A 6 -14.98 -4.55 2.49
C ASP A 6 -15.49 -3.12 2.72
N PHE A 7 -14.57 -2.14 2.78
CA PHE A 7 -14.85 -0.72 2.96
C PHE A 7 -13.67 0.13 2.44
N TRP A 8 -13.94 1.40 2.12
CA TRP A 8 -12.92 2.37 1.69
C TRP A 8 -12.78 3.51 2.69
N GLY A 9 -11.57 3.69 3.22
CA GLY A 9 -11.20 4.84 4.04
C GLY A 9 -10.44 5.88 3.22
N TYR A 10 -10.93 7.11 3.18
CA TYR A 10 -10.28 8.22 2.48
C TYR A 10 -9.66 9.22 3.46
N ASN A 11 -8.35 9.42 3.43
CA ASN A 11 -7.69 10.49 4.17
C ASN A 11 -7.87 11.80 3.40
N ILE A 12 -8.66 12.73 3.94
CA ILE A 12 -9.04 13.96 3.23
C ILE A 12 -8.84 15.21 4.10
N TYR A 13 -8.09 16.16 3.57
CA TYR A 13 -7.70 17.40 4.26
C TYR A 13 -8.08 18.65 3.47
N SER A 14 -9.01 18.53 2.51
CA SER A 14 -9.38 19.62 1.60
C SER A 14 -10.27 20.69 2.23
N TRP A 15 -10.82 20.45 3.42
CA TRP A 15 -11.56 21.45 4.19
C TRP A 15 -10.67 22.10 5.25
N CYS A 16 -10.25 23.35 5.02
CA CYS A 16 -9.42 24.13 5.94
C CYS A 16 -10.13 25.41 6.38
N GLY A 17 -10.17 25.67 7.70
CA GLY A 17 -10.76 26.90 8.24
C GLY A 17 -12.27 27.04 7.96
N ASP A 18 -12.67 28.23 7.52
CA ASP A 18 -14.04 28.50 7.07
C ASP A 18 -14.14 28.17 5.58
N SER A 19 -14.58 26.95 5.26
CA SER A 19 -14.79 26.48 3.89
C SER A 19 -16.26 26.13 3.65
N SER A 20 -16.56 25.53 2.50
CA SER A 20 -17.89 25.08 2.13
C SER A 20 -17.86 23.72 1.41
N PHE A 21 -19.02 23.08 1.27
CA PHE A 21 -19.16 21.79 0.59
C PHE A 21 -18.58 21.78 -0.83
N LYS A 22 -18.68 22.90 -1.57
CA LYS A 22 -18.13 23.04 -2.92
C LYS A 22 -16.67 23.44 -2.92
N GLU A 23 -16.29 24.38 -2.06
CA GLU A 23 -14.91 24.90 -2.02
C GLU A 23 -13.92 23.84 -1.55
N SER A 24 -14.29 23.04 -0.54
CA SER A 24 -13.52 21.88 -0.08
C SER A 24 -13.48 20.73 -1.08
N GLY A 25 -14.33 20.74 -2.11
CA GLY A 25 -14.48 19.63 -3.06
C GLY A 25 -15.20 18.40 -2.50
N TYR A 26 -15.83 18.48 -1.32
CA TYR A 26 -16.65 17.38 -0.78
C TYR A 26 -17.82 17.03 -1.72
N ASP A 27 -18.32 17.98 -2.50
CA ASP A 27 -19.30 17.74 -3.57
C ASP A 27 -18.81 16.77 -4.64
N LYS A 28 -17.52 16.88 -5.02
CA LYS A 28 -16.88 15.96 -5.97
C LYS A 28 -16.69 14.59 -5.35
N VAL A 29 -16.34 14.51 -4.08
CA VAL A 29 -16.19 13.25 -3.34
C VAL A 29 -17.52 12.50 -3.29
N VAL A 30 -18.61 13.17 -2.92
CA VAL A 30 -19.96 12.58 -2.91
C VAL A 30 -20.35 12.08 -4.29
N LYS A 31 -20.08 12.86 -5.33
CA LYS A 31 -20.36 12.47 -6.71
C LYS A 31 -19.59 11.19 -7.10
N GLU A 32 -18.29 11.15 -6.80
CA GLU A 32 -17.39 10.03 -7.15
C GLU A 32 -17.82 8.72 -6.47
N PHE A 33 -18.13 8.77 -5.17
CA PHE A 33 -18.46 7.57 -4.40
C PHE A 33 -19.95 7.19 -4.42
N SER A 34 -20.80 7.94 -5.13
CA SER A 34 -22.24 7.67 -5.18
C SER A 34 -22.61 6.28 -5.73
N THR A 35 -21.74 5.69 -6.56
CA THR A 35 -21.93 4.37 -7.17
C THR A 35 -21.00 3.30 -6.60
N TYR A 36 -20.31 3.58 -5.49
CA TYR A 36 -19.41 2.60 -4.88
C TYR A 36 -20.18 1.44 -4.24
N SER A 37 -19.61 0.23 -4.34
CA SER A 37 -20.24 -1.00 -3.88
C SER A 37 -19.96 -1.35 -2.42
N VAL A 38 -19.19 -0.52 -1.73
CA VAL A 38 -18.76 -0.72 -0.33
C VAL A 38 -18.89 0.58 0.45
N PRO A 39 -19.05 0.52 1.80
CA PRO A 39 -19.08 1.71 2.64
C PRO A 39 -17.82 2.56 2.46
N VAL A 40 -18.02 3.86 2.34
CA VAL A 40 -16.94 4.85 2.22
C VAL A 40 -17.00 5.80 3.40
N PHE A 41 -15.87 6.08 4.05
CA PHE A 41 -15.79 7.06 5.15
C PHE A 41 -14.47 7.82 5.09
N PHE A 42 -14.39 8.93 5.82
CA PHE A 42 -13.12 9.64 5.97
C PHE A 42 -12.28 8.97 7.05
N ALA A 43 -11.25 8.23 6.63
CA ALA A 43 -10.34 7.57 7.57
C ALA A 43 -9.51 8.58 8.36
N GLU A 44 -9.23 9.74 7.76
CA GLU A 44 -8.65 10.90 8.43
C GLU A 44 -9.26 12.19 7.87
N TYR A 45 -9.54 13.15 8.74
CA TYR A 45 -9.85 14.52 8.37
C TYR A 45 -9.40 15.53 9.43
N GLY A 46 -9.46 16.81 9.09
CA GLY A 46 -9.20 17.92 10.02
C GLY A 46 -7.92 18.70 9.70
N CYS A 47 -7.88 19.29 8.50
CA CYS A 47 -6.81 20.19 8.03
C CYS A 47 -6.39 21.20 9.11
N ASN A 48 -5.08 21.36 9.31
CA ASN A 48 -4.52 22.26 10.32
C ASN A 48 -3.79 23.50 9.74
N GLU A 49 -3.98 23.81 8.45
CA GLU A 49 -3.44 25.04 7.81
C GLU A 49 -3.98 26.31 8.47
N VAL A 50 -5.25 26.30 8.88
CA VAL A 50 -5.88 27.38 9.65
C VAL A 50 -6.14 26.88 11.07
N ARG A 51 -5.56 27.58 12.06
CA ARG A 51 -5.64 27.21 13.49
C ARG A 51 -6.19 28.36 14.34
N PRO A 52 -6.90 28.07 15.44
CA PRO A 52 -7.35 26.74 15.87
C PRO A 52 -8.37 26.14 14.89
N ARG A 53 -8.41 24.81 14.80
CA ARG A 53 -9.31 24.12 13.87
C ARG A 53 -10.74 24.26 14.36
N LYS A 54 -11.62 24.77 13.50
CA LYS A 54 -13.03 25.04 13.84
C LYS A 54 -13.96 23.84 13.60
N PHE A 55 -13.50 22.84 12.84
CA PHE A 55 -14.25 21.63 12.47
C PHE A 55 -15.63 21.92 11.87
N THR A 56 -15.72 22.95 11.03
CA THR A 56 -16.96 23.38 10.36
C THR A 56 -17.43 22.39 9.29
N ASP A 57 -16.60 21.41 8.95
CA ASP A 57 -16.91 20.28 8.08
C ASP A 57 -17.75 19.20 8.77
N VAL A 58 -17.62 19.01 10.08
CA VAL A 58 -18.37 18.01 10.87
C VAL A 58 -19.89 18.09 10.62
N PRO A 59 -20.58 19.24 10.79
CA PRO A 59 -22.01 19.31 10.51
C PRO A 59 -22.37 19.04 9.04
N VAL A 60 -21.45 19.29 8.10
CA VAL A 60 -21.66 18.97 6.67
C VAL A 60 -21.52 17.47 6.43
N MET A 61 -20.48 16.84 6.99
CA MET A 61 -20.18 15.41 6.87
C MET A 61 -21.34 14.53 7.37
N TYR A 62 -22.00 14.95 8.44
CA TYR A 62 -23.17 14.27 8.99
C TYR A 62 -24.51 14.87 8.53
N GLY A 63 -24.47 15.73 7.50
CA GLY A 63 -25.62 16.38 6.90
C GLY A 63 -26.17 15.65 5.67
N PRO A 64 -27.33 16.08 5.15
CA PRO A 64 -28.09 15.36 4.11
C PRO A 64 -27.40 15.28 2.75
N LEU A 65 -26.37 16.11 2.50
CA LEU A 65 -25.60 16.07 1.26
C LEU A 65 -24.50 14.99 1.27
N MET A 66 -24.12 14.50 2.45
CA MET A 66 -22.98 13.60 2.64
C MET A 66 -23.43 12.20 3.08
N THR A 67 -24.35 12.12 4.06
CA THR A 67 -24.76 10.85 4.68
C THR A 67 -25.42 9.82 3.76
N PRO A 68 -26.02 10.17 2.59
CA PRO A 68 -26.47 9.16 1.65
C PRO A 68 -25.33 8.36 0.98
N VAL A 69 -24.10 8.88 1.01
CA VAL A 69 -22.94 8.27 0.33
C VAL A 69 -21.81 7.92 1.31
N LEU A 70 -21.52 8.79 2.28
CA LEU A 70 -20.42 8.62 3.22
C LEU A 70 -20.93 8.19 4.60
N SER A 71 -20.16 7.30 5.24
CA SER A 71 -20.42 6.72 6.56
C SER A 71 -19.74 7.49 7.71
N GLY A 72 -19.56 8.81 7.55
CA GLY A 72 -18.90 9.68 8.54
C GLY A 72 -17.37 9.72 8.40
N GLY A 73 -16.67 9.95 9.51
CA GLY A 73 -15.21 10.02 9.51
C GLY A 73 -14.53 10.06 10.88
N ILE A 74 -13.21 9.92 10.88
CA ILE A 74 -12.34 9.90 12.06
C ILE A 74 -11.42 11.13 12.04
N VAL A 75 -11.51 11.97 13.07
CA VAL A 75 -10.68 13.18 13.17
C VAL A 75 -9.23 12.79 13.46
N TYR A 76 -8.29 13.36 12.71
CA TYR A 76 -6.86 13.19 12.93
C TYR A 76 -6.31 14.36 13.76
N MET A 77 -5.77 14.17 14.96
CA MET A 77 -5.68 12.95 15.77
C MET A 77 -5.84 13.31 17.25
N TYR A 78 -5.97 12.32 18.14
CA TYR A 78 -6.18 12.60 19.56
C TYR A 78 -4.97 13.27 20.22
N PHE A 79 -3.78 12.66 20.10
CA PHE A 79 -2.57 13.14 20.78
C PHE A 79 -1.85 14.24 19.99
N GLN A 80 -1.36 15.26 20.70
CA GLN A 80 -0.51 16.29 20.14
C GLN A 80 0.93 15.80 20.01
N GLU A 81 1.45 15.84 18.77
CA GLU A 81 2.83 15.56 18.43
C GLU A 81 3.48 16.76 17.71
N GLN A 82 4.69 16.59 17.15
CA GLN A 82 5.37 17.63 16.38
C GLN A 82 4.57 18.08 15.14
N ASN A 83 3.67 17.23 14.66
CA ASN A 83 2.83 17.46 13.48
C ASN A 83 1.67 18.45 13.70
N ASN A 84 1.41 18.90 14.94
CA ASN A 84 0.38 19.89 15.24
C ASN A 84 -1.08 19.49 14.95
N TYR A 85 -1.41 18.19 15.03
CA TYR A 85 -2.77 17.68 14.80
C TYR A 85 -3.54 17.27 16.07
N GLY A 86 -2.93 17.37 17.25
CA GLY A 86 -3.53 16.84 18.47
C GLY A 86 -4.74 17.63 18.99
N LEU A 87 -5.70 16.91 19.54
CA LEU A 87 -6.78 17.47 20.35
C LEU A 87 -6.36 17.65 21.81
N VAL A 88 -5.44 16.82 22.31
CA VAL A 88 -4.98 16.87 23.71
C VAL A 88 -3.46 16.86 23.81
N ASP A 89 -2.94 17.48 24.86
CA ASP A 89 -1.56 17.28 25.32
C ASP A 89 -1.52 16.15 26.36
N ILE A 90 -0.45 15.36 26.33
CA ILE A 90 -0.08 14.47 27.45
C ILE A 90 1.17 15.02 28.12
N LYS A 91 1.08 15.28 29.42
CA LYS A 91 2.23 15.65 30.24
C LYS A 91 2.13 14.95 31.59
N ASP A 92 3.19 14.25 32.00
CA ASP A 92 3.26 13.51 33.27
C ASP A 92 2.02 12.60 33.48
N ASP A 93 1.66 11.83 32.43
CA ASP A 93 0.48 10.97 32.36
C ASP A 93 -0.88 11.67 32.57
N LYS A 94 -0.91 13.02 32.46
CA LYS A 94 -2.13 13.82 32.53
C LYS A 94 -2.52 14.34 31.17
N VAL A 95 -3.80 14.15 30.85
CA VAL A 95 -4.43 14.65 29.62
C VAL A 95 -4.90 16.08 29.83
N LYS A 96 -4.49 16.99 28.95
CA LYS A 96 -4.97 18.37 28.92
C LYS A 96 -5.64 18.69 27.57
N PRO A 97 -6.95 18.98 27.54
CA PRO A 97 -7.62 19.41 26.32
C PRO A 97 -7.00 20.68 25.72
N ARG A 98 -6.85 20.71 24.40
CA ARG A 98 -6.47 21.90 23.62
C ARG A 98 -7.71 22.59 23.07
N VAL A 99 -7.53 23.78 22.49
CA VAL A 99 -8.64 24.54 21.86
C VAL A 99 -9.35 23.71 20.79
N ASP A 100 -8.59 22.94 20.00
CA ASP A 100 -9.15 22.07 18.97
C ASP A 100 -10.09 20.99 19.55
N PHE A 101 -9.83 20.47 20.76
CA PHE A 101 -10.73 19.52 21.42
C PHE A 101 -12.09 20.16 21.71
N GLU A 102 -12.10 21.37 22.27
CA GLU A 102 -13.35 22.07 22.57
C GLU A 102 -14.11 22.46 21.29
N ASN A 103 -13.39 22.86 20.24
CA ASN A 103 -13.99 23.13 18.93
C ASN A 103 -14.62 21.87 18.32
N TYR A 104 -13.88 20.75 18.31
CA TYR A 104 -14.38 19.49 17.78
C TYR A 104 -15.59 19.00 18.57
N LYS A 105 -15.49 18.96 19.91
CA LYS A 105 -16.59 18.64 20.82
C LYS A 105 -17.82 19.52 20.56
N GLY A 106 -17.59 20.82 20.33
CA GLY A 106 -18.64 21.80 20.05
C GLY A 106 -19.36 21.58 18.71
N GLN A 107 -18.78 20.81 17.78
CA GLN A 107 -19.40 20.45 16.50
C GLN A 107 -19.99 19.04 16.54
N ILE A 108 -19.22 18.05 16.98
CA ILE A 108 -19.61 16.63 16.94
C ILE A 108 -20.79 16.32 17.86
N THR A 109 -20.97 17.06 18.95
CA THR A 109 -22.13 16.86 19.85
C THR A 109 -23.44 17.40 19.27
N LYS A 110 -23.39 18.18 18.18
CA LYS A 110 -24.57 18.76 17.52
C LYS A 110 -25.11 17.89 16.38
N VAL A 111 -24.32 16.93 15.90
CA VAL A 111 -24.73 16.09 14.76
C VAL A 111 -25.57 14.90 15.22
N ASN A 112 -26.56 14.53 14.41
CA ASN A 112 -27.46 13.41 14.66
C ASN A 112 -27.86 12.76 13.32
N PRO A 113 -26.90 12.11 12.63
CA PRO A 113 -27.14 11.53 11.30
C PRO A 113 -28.27 10.51 11.36
N LYS A 114 -29.13 10.52 10.34
CA LYS A 114 -30.24 9.56 10.21
C LYS A 114 -29.86 8.51 9.18
N GLY A 115 -29.55 7.31 9.67
CA GLY A 115 -29.29 6.15 8.83
C GLY A 115 -30.57 5.42 8.42
N VAL A 116 -30.39 4.32 7.70
CA VAL A 116 -31.44 3.37 7.33
C VAL A 116 -31.29 2.12 8.21
N ASN A 117 -32.40 1.54 8.69
CA ASN A 117 -32.31 0.27 9.41
C ASN A 117 -31.85 -0.83 8.45
N MET A 118 -31.04 -1.77 8.94
CA MET A 118 -30.52 -2.87 8.11
C MET A 118 -31.63 -3.66 7.38
N LYS A 119 -32.79 -3.87 8.02
CA LYS A 119 -33.94 -4.55 7.41
C LYS A 119 -34.60 -3.79 6.25
N ASP A 120 -34.43 -2.47 6.22
CA ASP A 120 -35.03 -1.57 5.23
C ASP A 120 -33.98 -1.15 4.18
N TYR A 121 -32.73 -1.56 4.35
CA TYR A 121 -31.62 -1.24 3.46
C TYR A 121 -31.54 -2.23 2.30
N THR A 122 -31.56 -1.71 1.08
CA THR A 122 -31.35 -2.47 -0.15
C THR A 122 -30.13 -1.91 -0.86
N SER A 123 -29.09 -2.73 -1.05
CA SER A 123 -27.89 -2.32 -1.78
C SER A 123 -28.26 -1.94 -3.21
N GLN A 124 -27.89 -0.72 -3.62
CA GLN A 124 -28.11 -0.23 -4.99
C GLN A 124 -26.91 -0.48 -5.89
N ASN A 125 -25.72 -0.64 -5.30
CA ASN A 125 -24.44 -0.74 -6.00
C ASN A 125 -23.79 -2.09 -5.68
N GLU A 126 -24.16 -3.13 -6.41
CA GLU A 126 -23.63 -4.48 -6.18
C GLU A 126 -22.52 -4.88 -7.15
N GLU A 127 -22.40 -4.17 -8.25
CA GLU A 127 -21.41 -4.45 -9.29
C GLU A 127 -20.03 -3.94 -8.86
N LEU A 128 -19.05 -4.84 -8.92
CA LEU A 128 -17.66 -4.45 -8.71
C LEU A 128 -17.17 -3.67 -9.92
N GLN A 129 -16.42 -2.61 -9.65
CA GLN A 129 -15.74 -1.85 -10.68
C GLN A 129 -14.65 -2.73 -11.33
N LYS A 130 -14.48 -2.57 -12.65
CA LYS A 130 -13.37 -3.20 -13.36
C LYS A 130 -12.05 -2.60 -12.88
N CYS A 131 -11.02 -3.43 -12.75
CA CYS A 131 -9.66 -2.94 -12.56
C CYS A 131 -9.26 -2.01 -13.72
N PRO A 132 -8.65 -0.84 -13.45
CA PRO A 132 -8.16 0.05 -14.50
C PRO A 132 -7.09 -0.65 -15.35
N ASP A 133 -7.06 -0.32 -16.65
CA ASP A 133 -6.04 -0.84 -17.55
C ASP A 133 -4.66 -0.23 -17.22
N ILE A 134 -3.58 -0.99 -17.46
CA ILE A 134 -2.21 -0.54 -17.23
C ILE A 134 -1.88 0.62 -18.19
N SER A 135 -1.30 1.67 -17.64
CA SER A 135 -0.90 2.88 -18.37
C SER A 135 0.29 3.56 -17.67
N SER A 136 0.78 4.66 -18.24
CA SER A 136 1.81 5.48 -17.60
C SER A 136 1.37 6.05 -16.24
N GLY A 137 0.06 6.21 -16.02
CA GLY A 137 -0.52 6.71 -14.76
C GLY A 137 -1.04 5.61 -13.83
N TRP A 138 -1.12 4.35 -14.28
CA TRP A 138 -1.63 3.23 -13.48
C TRP A 138 -0.84 1.95 -13.76
N LYS A 139 -0.11 1.46 -12.76
CA LYS A 139 0.84 0.33 -12.90
C LYS A 139 0.51 -0.85 -11.97
N ALA A 140 -0.75 -0.97 -11.55
CA ALA A 140 -1.20 -2.05 -10.68
C ALA A 140 -1.94 -3.11 -11.50
N SER A 141 -1.29 -4.25 -11.74
CA SER A 141 -1.90 -5.40 -12.41
C SER A 141 -3.04 -5.97 -11.57
N PRO A 142 -4.12 -6.48 -12.19
CA PRO A 142 -5.17 -7.21 -11.49
C PRO A 142 -4.67 -8.57 -10.94
N SER A 143 -3.52 -9.08 -11.42
CA SER A 143 -2.93 -10.30 -10.89
C SER A 143 -2.25 -10.02 -9.55
N LEU A 144 -2.75 -10.69 -8.50
CA LEU A 144 -2.22 -10.58 -7.15
C LEU A 144 -1.01 -11.51 -6.93
N PRO A 145 -0.11 -11.19 -5.98
CA PRO A 145 0.96 -12.09 -5.59
C PRO A 145 0.40 -13.37 -4.95
N PRO A 146 1.18 -14.48 -4.95
CA PRO A 146 0.79 -15.70 -4.27
C PRO A 146 0.57 -15.49 -2.77
N SER A 147 -0.40 -16.22 -2.20
CA SER A 147 -0.60 -16.26 -0.75
C SER A 147 0.67 -16.74 -0.04
N PRO A 148 1.11 -16.09 1.05
CA PRO A 148 2.26 -16.54 1.82
C PRO A 148 2.14 -17.99 2.28
N ASN A 149 3.15 -18.81 1.93
CA ASN A 149 3.21 -20.23 2.25
C ASN A 149 4.55 -20.55 2.94
N LYS A 150 4.53 -20.51 4.27
CA LYS A 150 5.71 -20.79 5.12
C LYS A 150 6.27 -22.20 4.92
N GLU A 151 5.42 -23.18 4.62
CA GLU A 151 5.87 -24.54 4.34
C GLU A 151 6.69 -24.58 3.05
N LEU A 152 6.19 -23.99 1.96
CA LEU A 152 6.93 -23.90 0.70
C LEU A 152 8.30 -23.24 0.88
N CYS A 153 8.37 -22.11 1.59
CA CYS A 153 9.63 -21.41 1.83
C CYS A 153 10.62 -22.26 2.63
N SER A 154 10.15 -22.93 3.69
CA SER A 154 10.98 -23.83 4.48
C SER A 154 11.46 -25.04 3.68
N CYS A 155 10.59 -25.65 2.87
CA CYS A 155 10.94 -26.76 1.99
C CYS A 155 11.99 -26.33 0.96
N MET A 156 11.83 -25.13 0.38
CA MET A 156 12.78 -24.55 -0.56
C MET A 156 14.14 -24.42 0.10
N VAL A 157 14.26 -23.69 1.22
CA VAL A 157 15.56 -23.49 1.88
C VAL A 157 16.22 -24.82 2.27
N LYS A 158 15.47 -25.78 2.81
CA LYS A 158 16.01 -27.11 3.18
C LYS A 158 16.54 -27.91 1.99
N SER A 159 16.03 -27.64 0.78
CA SER A 159 16.45 -28.33 -0.44
C SER A 159 17.70 -27.73 -1.09
N LEU A 160 18.15 -26.56 -0.65
CA LEU A 160 19.30 -25.84 -1.23
C LEU A 160 20.62 -26.40 -0.71
N SER A 161 21.67 -26.30 -1.52
CA SER A 161 23.05 -26.62 -1.14
C SER A 161 23.85 -25.38 -0.72
N CYS A 162 23.50 -24.20 -1.24
CA CYS A 162 24.05 -22.91 -0.84
C CYS A 162 22.96 -22.05 -0.22
N THR A 163 23.20 -21.48 0.96
CA THR A 163 22.18 -20.70 1.67
C THR A 163 22.76 -19.41 2.26
N ALA A 164 21.93 -18.39 2.36
CA ALA A 164 22.28 -17.11 2.96
C ALA A 164 22.45 -17.24 4.48
N LYS A 165 23.36 -16.48 5.07
CA LYS A 165 23.46 -16.39 6.53
C LYS A 165 22.27 -15.62 7.11
N SER A 166 21.74 -16.11 8.23
CA SER A 166 20.65 -15.45 8.96
C SER A 166 21.06 -14.14 9.65
N SER A 167 22.36 -13.88 9.77
CA SER A 167 22.89 -12.68 10.44
C SER A 167 22.97 -11.43 9.56
N LEU A 168 22.56 -11.50 8.29
CA LEU A 168 22.62 -10.36 7.37
C LEU A 168 21.62 -9.26 7.78
N SER A 169 22.08 -8.02 7.87
CA SER A 169 21.20 -6.87 8.07
C SER A 169 20.35 -6.57 6.83
N PRO A 170 19.25 -5.80 6.96
CA PRO A 170 18.46 -5.36 5.79
C PRO A 170 19.27 -4.63 4.72
N LYS A 171 20.30 -3.88 5.13
CA LYS A 171 21.20 -3.18 4.20
C LYS A 171 22.06 -4.19 3.42
N GLU A 172 22.66 -5.14 4.12
CA GLU A 172 23.49 -6.19 3.48
C GLU A 172 22.65 -7.05 2.54
N LEU A 173 21.42 -7.42 2.92
CA LEU A 173 20.50 -8.14 2.04
C LEU A 173 20.31 -7.40 0.70
N GLY A 174 20.04 -6.09 0.75
CA GLY A 174 19.88 -5.27 -0.46
C GLY A 174 21.13 -5.26 -1.35
N GLU A 175 22.31 -5.09 -0.75
CA GLU A 175 23.59 -5.14 -1.46
C GLU A 175 23.82 -6.52 -2.12
N LYS A 176 23.52 -7.61 -1.39
CA LYS A 176 23.72 -8.97 -1.91
C LYS A 176 22.74 -9.35 -3.00
N PHE A 177 21.48 -8.92 -2.92
CA PHE A 177 20.52 -9.06 -4.02
C PHE A 177 20.99 -8.34 -5.28
N GLY A 178 21.47 -7.10 -5.14
CA GLY A 178 21.99 -6.31 -6.27
C GLY A 178 23.16 -6.98 -6.98
N VAL A 179 23.97 -7.76 -6.25
CA VAL A 179 25.06 -8.56 -6.83
C VAL A 179 24.52 -9.84 -7.47
N VAL A 180 23.94 -10.76 -6.67
CA VAL A 180 23.64 -12.12 -7.13
C VAL A 180 22.67 -12.14 -8.32
N CYS A 181 21.67 -11.24 -8.34
CA CYS A 181 20.69 -11.21 -9.42
C CYS A 181 21.31 -10.79 -10.76
N GLY A 182 22.49 -10.17 -10.77
CA GLY A 182 23.24 -9.80 -11.98
C GLY A 182 24.30 -10.80 -12.42
N LEU A 183 24.61 -11.83 -11.62
CA LEU A 183 25.75 -12.73 -11.88
C LEU A 183 25.45 -13.92 -12.79
N GLY A 184 24.18 -14.23 -13.06
CA GLY A 184 23.79 -15.39 -13.85
C GLY A 184 22.47 -15.22 -14.57
N LYS A 185 22.10 -16.22 -15.36
CA LYS A 185 20.84 -16.19 -16.13
C LYS A 185 19.68 -16.52 -15.22
N ASN A 186 18.68 -15.65 -15.13
CA ASN A 186 17.42 -15.89 -14.40
C ASN A 186 17.61 -16.29 -12.92
N VAL A 187 18.70 -15.88 -12.28
CA VAL A 187 19.04 -16.29 -10.91
C VAL A 187 17.97 -15.91 -9.90
N CYS A 188 17.30 -14.78 -10.13
CA CYS A 188 16.25 -14.27 -9.25
C CYS A 188 14.85 -14.44 -9.84
N ALA A 189 14.67 -15.26 -10.89
CA ALA A 189 13.36 -15.41 -11.54
C ALA A 189 12.29 -15.98 -10.58
N GLY A 190 12.64 -17.00 -9.78
CA GLY A 190 11.71 -17.59 -8.81
C GLY A 190 11.35 -16.71 -7.61
N ILE A 191 12.01 -15.57 -7.44
CA ILE A 191 11.72 -14.57 -6.39
C ILE A 191 11.28 -13.22 -6.97
N ALA A 192 11.17 -13.11 -8.31
CA ALA A 192 10.85 -11.88 -9.00
C ALA A 192 9.47 -11.36 -8.60
N LYS A 193 9.34 -10.02 -8.57
CA LYS A 193 8.12 -9.28 -8.26
C LYS A 193 7.95 -8.17 -9.28
N ASN A 194 7.03 -8.34 -10.22
CA ASN A 194 6.63 -7.29 -11.14
C ASN A 194 5.13 -7.02 -10.99
N PRO A 195 4.74 -6.06 -10.13
CA PRO A 195 3.33 -5.73 -9.92
C PRO A 195 2.68 -5.02 -11.12
N GLU A 196 3.46 -4.48 -12.06
CA GLU A 196 2.96 -3.86 -13.29
C GLU A 196 2.53 -4.92 -14.31
N GLU A 197 3.32 -5.99 -14.45
CA GLU A 197 3.01 -7.11 -15.34
C GLU A 197 2.21 -8.23 -14.65
N GLY A 198 2.10 -8.19 -13.31
CA GLY A 198 1.46 -9.25 -12.54
C GLY A 198 2.28 -10.55 -12.49
N ILE A 199 3.60 -10.43 -12.59
CA ILE A 199 4.52 -11.58 -12.58
C ILE A 199 5.14 -11.72 -11.20
N TYR A 200 4.93 -12.88 -10.60
CA TYR A 200 5.46 -13.21 -9.28
C TYR A 200 6.02 -14.62 -9.30
N GLY A 201 7.30 -14.78 -8.93
CA GLY A 201 7.87 -16.10 -8.73
C GLY A 201 7.23 -16.81 -7.52
N ALA A 202 7.29 -18.14 -7.50
CA ALA A 202 6.72 -18.99 -6.46
C ALA A 202 7.23 -18.64 -5.05
N TYR A 203 8.46 -18.12 -4.96
CA TYR A 203 9.13 -17.78 -3.70
C TYR A 203 9.12 -16.27 -3.40
N SER A 204 8.43 -15.46 -4.22
CA SER A 204 8.32 -14.01 -4.02
C SER A 204 7.68 -13.64 -2.66
N MET A 205 6.83 -14.51 -2.12
CA MET A 205 6.19 -14.29 -0.82
C MET A 205 7.06 -14.71 0.40
N CYS A 206 8.20 -15.38 0.17
CA CYS A 206 9.10 -15.81 1.25
C CYS A 206 9.82 -14.63 1.90
N ASP A 207 10.46 -14.83 3.06
CA ASP A 207 11.22 -13.75 3.66
C ASP A 207 12.49 -13.41 2.84
N PRO A 208 13.05 -12.20 2.97
CA PRO A 208 14.22 -11.79 2.18
C PRO A 208 15.46 -12.68 2.34
N HIS A 209 15.71 -13.31 3.49
CA HIS A 209 16.83 -14.24 3.64
C HIS A 209 16.60 -15.53 2.87
N GLU A 210 15.37 -16.06 2.92
CA GLU A 210 14.97 -17.25 2.16
C GLU A 210 15.07 -16.98 0.64
N GLN A 211 14.56 -15.83 0.19
CA GLN A 211 14.69 -15.42 -1.22
C GLN A 211 16.16 -15.31 -1.65
N LEU A 212 17.04 -14.73 -0.81
CA LEU A 212 18.46 -14.62 -1.12
C LEU A 212 19.13 -16.00 -1.15
N ALA A 213 18.76 -16.91 -0.25
CA ALA A 213 19.24 -18.29 -0.27
C ALA A 213 18.90 -18.98 -1.61
N PHE A 214 17.66 -18.83 -2.10
CA PHE A 214 17.26 -19.35 -3.42
C PHE A 214 18.14 -18.80 -4.55
N ALA A 215 18.40 -17.49 -4.56
CA ALA A 215 19.24 -16.85 -5.57
C ALA A 215 20.69 -17.35 -5.51
N TYR A 216 21.27 -17.46 -4.30
CA TYR A 216 22.61 -18.00 -4.10
C TYR A 216 22.73 -19.44 -4.59
N ASP A 217 21.78 -20.31 -4.24
CA ASP A 217 21.80 -21.71 -4.69
C ASP A 217 21.62 -21.84 -6.20
N THR A 218 20.74 -21.03 -6.80
CA THR A 218 20.54 -21.00 -8.25
C THR A 218 21.84 -20.60 -8.96
N TYR A 219 22.53 -19.56 -8.50
CA TYR A 219 23.83 -19.17 -9.05
C TYR A 219 24.88 -20.26 -8.83
N TYR A 220 24.98 -20.80 -7.61
CA TYR A 220 25.93 -21.85 -7.25
C TYR A 220 25.80 -23.09 -8.16
N LYS A 221 24.57 -23.52 -8.45
CA LYS A 221 24.28 -24.59 -9.41
C LYS A 221 24.74 -24.24 -10.84
N GLN A 222 24.53 -22.99 -11.28
CA GLN A 222 25.02 -22.52 -12.60
C GLN A 222 26.55 -22.52 -12.70
N GLN A 223 27.26 -22.35 -11.58
CA GLN A 223 28.72 -22.47 -11.52
C GLN A 223 29.20 -23.92 -11.33
N ASN A 224 28.37 -24.91 -11.68
CA ASN A 224 28.66 -26.34 -11.49
C ASN A 224 29.03 -26.71 -10.04
N MET A 225 28.46 -25.99 -9.07
CA MET A 225 28.70 -26.21 -7.63
C MET A 225 30.20 -26.10 -7.25
N ALA A 226 30.93 -25.19 -7.91
CA ALA A 226 32.31 -24.88 -7.55
C ALA A 226 32.41 -24.38 -6.10
N ARG A 227 33.37 -24.89 -5.32
CA ARG A 227 33.44 -24.66 -3.86
C ARG A 227 33.49 -23.18 -3.47
N ASP A 228 34.09 -22.34 -4.31
CA ASP A 228 34.25 -20.90 -4.13
C ASP A 228 33.05 -20.08 -4.64
N ALA A 229 32.08 -20.70 -5.32
CA ALA A 229 30.87 -20.03 -5.80
C ALA A 229 29.77 -19.86 -4.73
N CYS A 230 29.93 -20.45 -3.53
CA CYS A 230 29.04 -20.28 -2.38
C CYS A 230 29.74 -19.62 -1.18
N ASP A 231 30.13 -18.35 -1.36
CA ASP A 231 30.69 -17.54 -0.28
C ASP A 231 30.06 -16.13 -0.24
N PHE A 232 30.00 -15.45 -1.39
CA PHE A 232 29.41 -14.12 -1.55
C PHE A 232 29.99 -13.08 -0.56
N GLY A 233 31.29 -13.16 -0.28
CA GLY A 233 31.98 -12.31 0.69
C GLY A 233 31.58 -12.69 2.11
N GLY A 234 31.57 -13.99 2.40
CA GLY A 234 31.15 -14.57 3.67
C GLY A 234 29.65 -14.43 4.00
N ALA A 235 28.81 -14.08 3.04
CA ALA A 235 27.37 -13.91 3.22
C ALA A 235 26.56 -15.20 3.00
N ALA A 236 27.18 -16.23 2.41
CA ALA A 236 26.60 -17.54 2.20
C ALA A 236 27.36 -18.63 2.95
N HIS A 237 26.76 -19.81 3.04
CA HIS A 237 27.41 -21.03 3.48
C HIS A 237 26.80 -22.24 2.79
N LEU A 238 27.60 -23.30 2.70
CA LEU A 238 27.13 -24.59 2.22
C LEU A 238 26.32 -25.31 3.31
N GLN A 239 25.30 -26.04 2.88
CA GLN A 239 24.54 -26.97 3.71
C GLN A 239 24.26 -28.27 2.95
N THR A 240 23.92 -29.33 3.68
CA THR A 240 23.49 -30.59 3.05
C THR A 240 22.01 -30.50 2.67
N PRO A 241 21.65 -30.58 1.38
CA PRO A 241 20.26 -30.50 0.97
C PRO A 241 19.47 -31.71 1.46
N THR A 242 18.27 -31.46 1.98
CA THR A 242 17.33 -32.50 2.40
C THR A 242 16.41 -32.85 1.24
N LYS A 243 16.31 -34.15 0.91
CA LYS A 243 15.37 -34.63 -0.12
C LYS A 243 13.94 -34.37 0.36
N ALA A 244 13.21 -33.57 -0.41
CA ALA A 244 11.80 -33.29 -0.12
C ALA A 244 10.95 -34.56 -0.23
N THR A 245 10.02 -34.72 0.72
CA THR A 245 9.03 -35.80 0.76
C THR A 245 7.64 -35.22 1.06
N GLY A 246 6.59 -36.00 0.83
CA GLY A 246 5.21 -35.60 1.16
C GLY A 246 4.80 -34.25 0.55
N ALA A 247 4.27 -33.36 1.39
CA ALA A 247 3.81 -32.02 0.99
C ALA A 247 4.93 -31.17 0.39
N CYS A 248 6.14 -31.18 0.98
CA CYS A 248 7.29 -30.45 0.42
C CYS A 248 7.61 -30.86 -1.02
N ALA A 249 7.57 -32.16 -1.33
CA ALA A 249 7.87 -32.64 -2.68
C ALA A 249 6.84 -32.12 -3.69
N ASN A 250 5.56 -32.12 -3.31
CA ASN A 250 4.48 -31.60 -4.15
C ASN A 250 4.57 -30.08 -4.35
N LEU A 251 4.86 -29.34 -3.28
CA LEU A 251 5.02 -27.88 -3.30
C LEU A 251 6.18 -27.43 -4.18
N LEU A 252 7.36 -28.04 -4.01
CA LEU A 252 8.53 -27.74 -4.83
C LEU A 252 8.33 -28.14 -6.29
N LYS A 253 7.64 -29.26 -6.56
CA LYS A 253 7.28 -29.66 -7.92
C LYS A 253 6.38 -28.64 -8.62
N GLN A 254 5.43 -28.03 -7.89
CA GLN A 254 4.58 -26.96 -8.44
C GLN A 254 5.37 -25.67 -8.70
N ALA A 255 6.27 -25.30 -7.79
CA ALA A 255 7.14 -24.14 -7.94
C ALA A 255 8.11 -24.28 -9.12
N GLY A 256 8.54 -25.51 -9.43
CA GLY A 256 9.53 -25.79 -10.46
C GLY A 256 10.95 -25.47 -9.99
N ASP A 257 11.93 -26.01 -10.71
CA ASP A 257 13.36 -25.88 -10.32
C ASP A 257 13.85 -24.43 -10.37
N ASP A 258 13.29 -23.60 -11.25
CA ASP A 258 13.60 -22.17 -11.36
C ASP A 258 12.67 -21.28 -10.52
N GLY A 259 11.72 -21.89 -9.79
CA GLY A 259 10.75 -21.21 -8.94
C GLY A 259 9.74 -20.34 -9.70
N THR A 260 9.61 -20.48 -11.02
CA THR A 260 8.69 -19.65 -11.83
C THR A 260 7.29 -20.25 -11.97
N GLY A 261 7.07 -21.44 -11.45
CA GLY A 261 5.78 -22.10 -11.45
C GLY A 261 4.78 -21.50 -10.46
N SER A 262 3.52 -21.89 -10.61
CA SER A 262 2.42 -21.42 -9.75
C SER A 262 2.07 -22.47 -8.71
N VAL A 263 2.22 -22.11 -7.43
CA VAL A 263 1.82 -22.97 -6.31
C VAL A 263 0.41 -22.61 -5.87
N THR A 264 -0.53 -23.54 -6.02
CA THR A 264 -1.95 -23.31 -5.74
C THR A 264 -2.38 -23.85 -4.38
N SER A 265 -1.56 -24.68 -3.74
CA SER A 265 -1.80 -25.18 -2.39
C SER A 265 -1.37 -24.15 -1.34
N SER A 266 -2.36 -23.52 -0.71
CA SER A 266 -2.21 -22.71 0.49
C SER A 266 -2.49 -23.57 1.74
N PRO A 267 -1.75 -23.41 2.85
CA PRO A 267 -2.09 -24.03 4.14
C PRO A 267 -3.48 -23.61 4.64
N ASN A 268 -3.95 -22.43 4.22
CA ASN A 268 -5.31 -21.94 4.44
C ASN A 268 -6.05 -21.99 3.10
N GLY A 269 -6.77 -23.07 2.86
CA GLY A 269 -7.36 -23.41 1.57
C GLY A 269 -8.44 -22.44 1.07
N GLY A 270 -8.23 -21.95 -0.15
CA GLY A 270 -9.21 -21.37 -1.06
C GLY A 270 -8.65 -21.44 -2.48
N PRO A 271 -9.43 -21.75 -3.54
CA PRO A 271 -8.90 -21.92 -4.89
C PRO A 271 -8.51 -20.56 -5.51
N ALA A 272 -7.30 -20.46 -6.06
CA ALA A 272 -6.90 -19.33 -6.89
C ALA A 272 -7.65 -19.38 -8.24
N SER A 273 -8.50 -18.38 -8.51
CA SER A 273 -9.30 -18.28 -9.73
C SER A 273 -8.60 -17.41 -10.78
N GLY A 274 -8.24 -18.01 -11.91
CA GLY A 274 -7.71 -17.30 -13.08
C GLY A 274 -8.71 -16.35 -13.73
N THR A 275 -8.25 -15.16 -14.09
CA THR A 275 -9.06 -14.04 -14.58
C THR A 275 -9.37 -14.16 -16.09
N LYS A 276 -10.63 -13.92 -16.49
CA LYS A 276 -11.02 -13.59 -17.87
C LYS A 276 -11.44 -12.12 -17.94
N SER A 277 -10.94 -11.44 -18.97
CA SER A 277 -11.05 -9.99 -19.22
C SER A 277 -12.42 -9.56 -19.75
N SER A 278 -12.89 -8.39 -19.30
CA SER A 278 -14.03 -7.63 -19.85
C SER A 278 -13.66 -6.14 -19.89
N ALA A 279 -14.03 -5.42 -20.94
CA ALA A 279 -13.70 -4.01 -21.20
C ALA A 279 -14.52 -3.03 -20.33
N ALA A 280 -13.94 -1.98 -19.72
CA ALA A 280 -14.18 -0.59 -20.14
C ALA A 280 -13.41 0.46 -19.27
N PHE A 281 -13.01 1.54 -19.95
CA PHE A 281 -12.82 2.98 -19.63
C PHE A 281 -12.18 3.47 -18.31
N ALA A 282 -11.07 4.20 -18.48
CA ALA A 282 -10.35 4.96 -17.46
C ALA A 282 -10.96 6.35 -17.22
N THR A 283 -11.30 6.67 -15.98
CA THR A 283 -11.53 8.04 -15.50
C THR A 283 -10.28 8.53 -14.76
N THR A 284 -9.59 9.49 -15.35
CA THR A 284 -8.53 10.26 -14.69
C THR A 284 -9.16 11.39 -13.90
N ILE A 285 -9.07 11.36 -12.57
CA ILE A 285 -9.42 12.52 -11.74
C ILE A 285 -8.14 13.33 -11.55
N PRO A 286 -8.10 14.61 -11.98
CA PRO A 286 -6.90 15.42 -11.81
C PRO A 286 -6.71 15.73 -10.32
N ALA A 287 -5.57 15.30 -9.78
CA ALA A 287 -5.05 15.82 -8.53
C ALA A 287 -4.76 17.32 -8.72
N PHE A 288 -5.59 18.19 -8.14
CA PHE A 288 -5.30 19.62 -8.05
C PHE A 288 -4.15 19.81 -7.06
N ASN A 289 -2.94 19.74 -7.57
CA ASN A 289 -1.71 19.92 -6.81
C ASN A 289 -1.45 21.43 -6.67
N MET A 290 -1.98 22.05 -5.62
CA MET A 290 -1.76 23.49 -5.32
C MET A 290 -0.30 23.84 -5.02
N GLY A 291 0.61 22.86 -4.95
CA GLY A 291 2.05 23.08 -4.72
C GLY A 291 2.83 23.64 -5.91
N LEU A 292 2.35 23.53 -7.16
CA LEU A 292 3.10 24.04 -8.32
C LEU A 292 2.94 25.55 -8.55
N LEU A 293 1.83 26.14 -8.11
CA LEU A 293 1.58 27.58 -8.25
C LEU A 293 2.42 28.42 -7.28
N SER A 294 2.77 27.87 -6.11
CA SER A 294 3.67 28.55 -5.17
C SER A 294 5.12 28.50 -5.63
N VAL A 295 5.61 27.37 -6.18
CA VAL A 295 6.99 27.24 -6.67
C VAL A 295 7.24 28.13 -7.89
N GLY A 296 6.28 28.24 -8.82
CA GLY A 296 6.37 29.14 -9.98
C GLY A 296 6.47 30.62 -9.60
N ALA A 297 5.73 31.05 -8.57
CA ALA A 297 5.77 32.43 -8.09
C ALA A 297 7.11 32.79 -7.43
N TYR A 298 7.72 31.86 -6.67
CA TYR A 298 9.03 32.10 -6.04
C TYR A 298 10.18 32.17 -7.04
N VAL A 299 10.15 31.36 -8.10
CA VAL A 299 11.18 31.40 -9.15
C VAL A 299 11.07 32.68 -9.99
N VAL A 300 9.86 33.14 -10.31
CA VAL A 300 9.65 34.39 -11.06
C VAL A 300 10.05 35.61 -10.23
N CYS A 301 9.71 35.66 -8.94
CA CYS A 301 10.14 36.74 -8.05
C CYS A 301 11.67 36.74 -7.82
N GLY A 302 12.30 35.56 -7.73
CA GLY A 302 13.76 35.44 -7.58
C GLY A 302 14.54 35.91 -8.81
N VAL A 303 14.04 35.63 -10.01
CA VAL A 303 14.67 36.07 -11.28
C VAL A 303 14.51 37.59 -11.49
N LEU A 304 13.34 38.16 -11.15
CA LEU A 304 13.12 39.61 -11.27
C LEU A 304 13.96 40.41 -10.26
N ALA A 305 14.15 39.90 -9.04
CA ALA A 305 15.04 40.52 -8.04
C ALA A 305 16.52 40.41 -8.45
N GLY A 306 16.95 39.29 -9.05
CA GLY A 306 18.31 39.11 -9.53
C GLY A 306 18.67 39.99 -10.73
N MET A 307 17.72 40.26 -11.63
CA MET A 307 17.93 41.15 -12.78
C MET A 307 17.99 42.63 -12.39
N GLY A 308 17.34 43.05 -11.29
CA GLY A 308 17.41 44.42 -10.78
C GLY A 308 18.78 44.80 -10.20
N ILE A 309 19.56 43.83 -9.73
CA ILE A 309 20.90 44.06 -9.15
C ILE A 309 22.00 44.15 -10.22
N ILE A 310 21.74 43.64 -11.43
CA ILE A 310 22.70 43.70 -12.56
C ILE A 310 22.53 44.98 -13.40
N LEU A 311 21.45 45.74 -13.18
CA LEU A 311 21.12 46.96 -13.93
C LEU A 311 21.18 48.25 -13.08
N MET A 312 21.89 48.24 -11.94
CA MET A 312 22.31 49.45 -11.22
C MET A 312 23.83 49.53 -11.11
#